data_AF-A0A4S2HDK1-F1
#
_entry.id   AF-A0A4S2HDK1-F1
#
_cell.length_a   1.000
_cell.length_b   1.000
_cell.length_c   1.000
_cell.angle_alpha   90.00
_cell.angle_beta   90.00
_cell.angle_gamma   90.00
#
_symmetry.space_group_name_H-M   'P 1'
#
loop_
_entity.id
_entity.type
_entity.pdbx_description
1 polymer ?
#
loop_
_entity_poly.entity_id
_entity_poly.type
_entity_poly.pdbx_seq_one_letter_code
_entity_poly.pdbx_strand_id
1 'polypeptide(L)'
;MRSKDLLGVFNLIVVVSVLGAISYAALVLQPAEYDPETLCLAGEQPAHTVVVIDKTDLYSPRQADLILARILEARDRLAIGERLSLFELDERGELEDSNFSLCNPGRGAQINPLYRNPTRVEARYQALFERPLQSVLTDLVEPKNAPRSPIIEALARLAQNPDFDRTTPGRDIVLVSDMLQNSELFSVYGNARLPDPRLVAAEIEREYGDVLAGVRVHIHLIPRDGWESQQAGGIQTYWQEIFRSLGMRDSWSGL
;
A
#
# COMPACT_ATOMS: atom_id res chain seq x y z
N MET A 1 -51.02 12.81 46.72
CA MET A 1 -51.10 12.47 45.28
C MET A 1 -52.00 11.26 45.13
N ARG A 2 -53.00 11.28 44.23
CA ARG A 2 -53.80 10.08 43.94
C ARG A 2 -52.88 9.07 43.23
N SER A 3 -53.08 7.77 43.43
CA SER A 3 -52.23 6.73 42.80
C SER A 3 -52.10 6.88 41.28
N LYS A 4 -53.12 7.48 40.64
CA LYS A 4 -53.15 7.81 39.22
C LYS A 4 -52.14 8.89 38.81
N ASP A 5 -51.85 9.86 39.68
CA ASP A 5 -50.86 10.92 39.41
C ASP A 5 -49.43 10.34 39.47
N LEU A 6 -49.19 9.40 40.39
CA LEU A 6 -47.90 8.72 40.54
C LEU A 6 -47.58 7.84 39.33
N LEU A 7 -48.59 7.15 38.79
CA LEU A 7 -48.47 6.33 37.59
C LEU A 7 -48.21 7.18 36.34
N GLY A 8 -48.83 8.37 36.26
CA GLY A 8 -48.60 9.33 35.18
C GLY A 8 -47.16 9.86 35.17
N VAL A 9 -46.64 10.25 36.34
CA VAL A 9 -45.25 10.72 36.48
C VAL A 9 -44.24 9.61 36.15
N PHE A 10 -44.49 8.38 36.61
CA PHE A 10 -43.64 7.23 36.28
C PHE A 10 -43.57 6.98 34.77
N ASN A 11 -44.71 6.96 34.08
CA ASN A 11 -44.74 6.78 32.63
C ASN A 11 -44.03 7.91 31.88
N LEU A 12 -44.17 9.16 32.34
CA LEU A 12 -43.47 10.30 31.75
C LEU A 12 -41.94 10.14 31.85
N ILE A 13 -41.44 9.74 33.02
CA ILE A 13 -40.00 9.52 33.24
C ILE A 13 -39.48 8.38 32.34
N VAL A 14 -40.24 7.29 32.22
CA VAL A 14 -39.88 6.18 31.32
C VAL A 14 -39.79 6.66 29.87
N VAL A 15 -40.78 7.41 29.40
CA VAL A 15 -40.78 7.94 28.02
C VAL A 15 -39.59 8.88 27.79
N VAL A 16 -39.32 9.81 28.71
CA VAL A 16 -38.18 10.72 28.61
C VAL A 16 -36.85 9.95 28.62
N SER A 17 -36.74 8.91 29.44
CA SER A 17 -35.53 8.08 29.52
C SER A 17 -35.30 7.28 28.23
N VAL A 18 -36.36 6.71 27.65
CA VAL A 18 -36.29 5.97 26.38
C VAL A 18 -35.93 6.92 25.23
N LEU A 19 -36.57 8.09 25.15
CA LEU A 19 -36.23 9.09 24.13
C LEU A 19 -34.80 9.62 24.30
N GLY A 20 -34.35 9.82 25.55
CA GLY A 20 -32.98 10.19 25.85
C GLY A 20 -31.98 9.12 25.40
N ALA A 21 -32.26 7.84 25.67
CA ALA A 21 -31.44 6.73 25.24
C ALA A 21 -31.38 6.59 23.70
N ILE A 22 -32.51 6.76 23.01
CA ILE A 22 -32.57 6.74 21.54
C ILE A 22 -31.79 7.90 20.93
N SER A 23 -31.98 9.13 21.43
CA SER A 23 -31.23 10.30 20.95
C SER A 23 -29.73 10.17 21.21
N TYR A 24 -29.34 9.69 22.39
CA TYR A 24 -27.93 9.42 22.70
C TYR A 24 -27.36 8.35 21.78
N ALA A 25 -28.08 7.24 21.57
CA ALA A 25 -27.68 6.20 20.64
C ALA A 25 -27.57 6.72 19.21
N ALA A 26 -28.48 7.57 18.75
CA ALA A 26 -28.43 8.15 17.40
C ALA A 26 -27.23 9.09 17.19
N LEU A 27 -26.79 9.78 18.25
CA LEU A 27 -25.60 10.64 18.20
C LEU A 27 -24.30 9.84 18.29
N VAL A 28 -24.29 8.74 19.04
CA VAL A 28 -23.09 7.90 19.24
C VAL A 28 -22.91 6.85 18.13
N LEU A 29 -24.01 6.36 17.54
CA LEU A 29 -24.01 5.33 16.49
C LEU A 29 -24.11 5.92 15.09
N GLN A 30 -23.49 7.09 14.84
CA GLN A 30 -23.41 7.60 13.48
C GLN A 30 -22.61 6.62 12.61
N PRO A 31 -23.12 6.24 11.42
CA PRO A 31 -22.42 5.34 10.53
C PRO A 31 -21.09 5.98 10.11
N ALA A 32 -20.04 5.17 10.09
CA ALA A 32 -18.72 5.57 9.70
C ALA A 32 -18.75 6.16 8.27
N GLU A 33 -18.24 7.38 8.11
CA GLU A 33 -18.27 8.12 6.85
C GLU A 33 -17.07 7.72 5.99
N TYR A 34 -17.31 7.36 4.74
CA TYR A 34 -16.26 6.99 3.80
C TYR A 34 -16.07 8.09 2.79
N ASP A 35 -14.81 8.38 2.47
CA ASP A 35 -14.46 9.25 1.36
C ASP A 35 -14.90 8.58 0.03
N PRO A 36 -15.67 9.28 -0.82
CA PRO A 36 -16.20 8.70 -2.05
C PRO A 36 -15.14 8.48 -3.14
N GLU A 37 -14.00 9.18 -3.08
CA GLU A 37 -12.91 9.08 -4.05
C GLU A 37 -11.92 7.99 -3.66
N THR A 38 -11.51 7.95 -2.38
CA THR A 38 -10.50 6.98 -1.91
C THR A 38 -11.11 5.69 -1.35
N LEU A 39 -12.42 5.69 -1.07
CA LEU A 39 -13.13 4.62 -0.35
C LEU A 39 -12.60 4.35 1.07
N CYS A 40 -11.71 5.21 1.56
CA CYS A 40 -11.14 5.10 2.90
C CYS A 40 -12.09 5.70 3.94
N LEU A 41 -11.94 5.27 5.19
CA LEU A 41 -12.74 5.80 6.27
C LEU A 41 -12.25 7.20 6.65
N ALA A 42 -13.16 8.17 6.68
CA ALA A 42 -12.82 9.57 6.88
C ALA A 42 -12.21 9.78 8.29
N GLY A 43 -11.06 10.44 8.33
CA GLY A 43 -10.35 10.75 9.58
C GLY A 43 -9.54 9.58 10.16
N GLU A 44 -9.45 8.44 9.47
CA GLU A 44 -8.60 7.31 9.85
C GLU A 44 -7.47 7.07 8.83
N GLN A 45 -6.28 6.76 9.35
CA GLN A 45 -5.12 6.40 8.55
C GLN A 45 -5.11 4.86 8.38
N PRO A 46 -5.45 4.32 7.20
CA PRO A 46 -5.56 2.88 7.00
C PRO A 46 -4.17 2.22 6.96
N ALA A 47 -4.12 0.91 7.23
CA ALA A 47 -2.93 0.15 6.87
C ALA A 47 -2.74 0.16 5.36
N HIS A 48 -1.50 0.27 4.89
CA HIS A 48 -1.25 0.67 3.50
C HIS A 48 -0.23 -0.27 2.86
N THR A 49 -0.67 -0.93 1.79
CA THR A 49 0.17 -1.68 0.87
C THR A 49 0.40 -0.87 -0.41
N VAL A 50 1.66 -0.66 -0.77
CA VAL A 50 2.05 0.02 -2.00
C VAL A 50 2.74 -0.96 -2.93
N VAL A 51 2.29 -1.09 -4.18
CA VAL A 51 3.05 -1.82 -5.20
C VAL A 51 3.87 -0.82 -6.00
N VAL A 52 5.19 -1.03 -6.05
CA VAL A 52 6.13 -0.21 -6.81
C VAL A 52 6.69 -1.05 -7.95
N ILE A 53 6.53 -0.58 -9.18
CA ILE A 53 7.04 -1.25 -10.38
C ILE A 53 8.20 -0.42 -10.94
N ASP A 54 9.39 -1.02 -10.94
CA ASP A 54 10.61 -0.40 -11.44
C ASP A 54 10.86 -0.77 -12.91
N LYS A 55 10.44 0.11 -13.82
CA LYS A 55 10.48 -0.09 -15.28
C LYS A 55 11.82 0.33 -15.88
N THR A 56 12.91 -0.31 -15.48
CA THR A 56 14.24 0.01 -16.04
C THR A 56 14.41 -0.44 -17.48
N ASP A 57 13.79 -1.57 -17.84
CA ASP A 57 13.97 -2.26 -19.12
C ASP A 57 12.64 -2.73 -19.72
N LEU A 58 12.68 -3.12 -21.01
CA LEU A 58 11.54 -3.72 -21.67
C LEU A 58 11.20 -5.09 -21.05
N TYR A 59 9.97 -5.24 -20.55
CA TYR A 59 9.47 -6.53 -20.08
C TYR A 59 9.08 -7.46 -21.23
N SER A 60 9.39 -8.74 -21.06
CA SER A 60 8.76 -9.80 -21.84
C SER A 60 7.28 -9.94 -21.45
N PRO A 61 6.42 -10.46 -22.35
CA PRO A 61 5.02 -10.75 -22.01
C PRO A 61 4.84 -11.65 -20.78
N ARG A 62 5.78 -12.57 -20.53
CA ARG A 62 5.76 -13.42 -19.34
C ARG A 62 6.05 -12.64 -18.06
N GLN A 63 6.98 -11.68 -18.10
CA GLN A 63 7.22 -10.79 -16.97
C GLN A 63 5.99 -9.91 -16.72
N ALA A 64 5.38 -9.36 -17.76
CA ALA A 64 4.11 -8.64 -17.68
C ALA A 64 3.01 -9.44 -16.93
N ASP A 65 2.79 -10.70 -17.30
CA ASP A 65 1.84 -11.59 -16.61
C ASP A 65 2.21 -11.83 -15.13
N LEU A 66 3.51 -11.91 -14.84
CA LEU A 66 4.04 -12.06 -13.48
C LEU A 66 3.72 -10.81 -12.63
N ILE A 67 4.00 -9.62 -13.18
CA ILE A 67 3.74 -8.33 -12.52
C ILE A 67 2.25 -8.22 -12.20
N LEU A 68 1.40 -8.50 -13.18
CA LEU A 68 -0.05 -8.54 -13.01
C LEU A 68 -0.46 -9.49 -11.89
N ALA A 69 0.06 -10.72 -11.88
CA ALA A 69 -0.24 -11.69 -10.83
C ALA A 69 0.17 -11.19 -9.43
N ARG A 70 1.29 -10.47 -9.31
CA ARG A 70 1.74 -9.89 -8.02
C ARG A 70 0.82 -8.77 -7.54
N ILE A 71 0.36 -7.91 -8.43
CA ILE A 71 -0.59 -6.84 -8.07
C ILE A 71 -1.92 -7.45 -7.60
N LEU A 72 -2.43 -8.45 -8.32
CA LEU A 72 -3.66 -9.15 -7.94
C LEU A 72 -3.52 -9.93 -6.62
N GLU A 73 -2.35 -10.50 -6.36
CA GLU A 73 -2.05 -11.14 -5.08
C GLU A 73 -1.99 -10.14 -3.93
N ALA A 74 -1.39 -8.96 -4.14
CA ALA A 74 -1.40 -7.87 -3.17
C ALA A 74 -2.84 -7.42 -2.86
N ARG A 75 -3.66 -7.22 -3.89
CA ARG A 75 -5.10 -6.94 -3.75
C ARG A 75 -5.82 -8.00 -2.92
N ASP A 76 -5.61 -9.28 -3.25
CA ASP A 76 -6.36 -10.38 -2.63
C ASP A 76 -6.06 -10.56 -1.14
N ARG A 77 -4.90 -10.10 -0.68
CA ARG A 77 -4.48 -10.11 0.72
C ARG A 77 -5.03 -8.95 1.55
N LEU A 78 -5.55 -7.89 0.93
CA LEU A 78 -6.08 -6.73 1.65
C LEU A 78 -7.25 -7.12 2.55
N ALA A 79 -7.16 -6.75 3.82
CA ALA A 79 -8.32 -6.74 4.71
C ALA A 79 -9.27 -5.58 4.36
N ILE A 80 -10.49 -5.62 4.91
CA ILE A 80 -11.46 -4.54 4.73
C ILE A 80 -10.89 -3.27 5.37
N GLY A 81 -10.92 -2.16 4.62
CA GLY A 81 -10.45 -0.85 5.07
C GLY A 81 -8.95 -0.62 4.86
N GLU A 82 -8.18 -1.62 4.45
CA GLU A 82 -6.77 -1.42 4.09
C GLU A 82 -6.65 -0.79 2.70
N ARG A 83 -5.60 0.03 2.52
CA ARG A 83 -5.32 0.79 1.30
C ARG A 83 -4.35 0.07 0.40
N LEU A 84 -4.62 0.10 -0.90
CA LEU A 84 -3.71 -0.29 -1.96
C LEU A 84 -3.42 0.89 -2.87
N SER A 85 -2.15 1.16 -3.07
CA SER A 85 -1.69 2.13 -4.07
C SER A 85 -0.70 1.50 -5.03
N LEU A 86 -0.72 1.98 -6.28
CA LEU A 86 0.16 1.52 -7.33
C LEU A 86 1.02 2.68 -7.84
N PHE A 87 2.32 2.47 -7.85
CA PHE A 87 3.31 3.44 -8.32
C PHE A 87 4.22 2.80 -9.37
N GLU A 88 4.65 3.60 -10.32
CA GLU A 88 5.75 3.25 -11.22
C GLU A 88 6.92 4.20 -11.05
N LEU A 89 8.12 3.70 -11.33
CA LEU A 89 9.28 4.56 -11.56
C LEU A 89 9.27 4.99 -13.02
N ASP A 90 9.23 6.30 -13.24
CA ASP A 90 9.25 6.89 -14.58
C ASP A 90 10.66 6.87 -15.19
N GLU A 91 10.81 7.41 -16.41
CA GLU A 91 12.09 7.46 -17.12
C GLU A 91 13.18 8.30 -16.39
N ARG A 92 12.76 9.16 -15.45
CA ARG A 92 13.65 10.00 -14.64
C ARG A 92 14.00 9.33 -13.32
N GLY A 93 13.37 8.20 -12.98
CA GLY A 93 13.48 7.55 -11.68
C GLY A 93 12.65 8.26 -10.59
N GLU A 94 11.68 9.07 -10.99
CA GLU A 94 10.71 9.68 -10.10
C GLU A 94 9.53 8.72 -9.88
N LEU A 95 8.93 8.77 -8.70
CA LEU A 95 7.73 7.98 -8.42
C LEU A 95 6.52 8.68 -9.03
N GLU A 96 5.84 8.00 -9.93
CA GLU A 96 4.59 8.44 -10.53
C GLU A 96 3.43 7.61 -9.93
N ASP A 97 2.42 8.30 -9.38
CA ASP A 97 1.17 7.66 -8.96
C ASP A 97 0.39 7.28 -10.21
N SER A 98 0.04 5.99 -10.32
CA SER A 98 -0.73 5.47 -11.46
C SER A 98 -2.23 5.81 -11.41
N ASN A 99 -2.63 6.78 -10.57
CA ASN A 99 -4.01 7.16 -10.27
C ASN A 99 -4.83 6.01 -9.65
N PHE A 100 -4.17 5.12 -8.92
CA PHE A 100 -4.83 4.07 -8.16
C PHE A 100 -4.37 4.10 -6.71
N SER A 101 -5.28 4.50 -5.83
CA SER A 101 -4.99 4.70 -4.41
C SER A 101 -6.28 4.57 -3.60
N LEU A 102 -6.72 3.34 -3.36
CA LEU A 102 -8.06 3.05 -2.84
C LEU A 102 -8.02 2.10 -1.64
N CYS A 103 -8.94 2.31 -0.69
CA CYS A 103 -9.20 1.35 0.38
C CYS A 103 -10.15 0.24 -0.07
N ASN A 104 -9.92 -0.99 0.40
CA ASN A 104 -10.79 -2.12 0.14
C ASN A 104 -12.16 -1.90 0.82
N PRO A 105 -13.26 -1.69 0.05
CA PRO A 105 -14.59 -1.45 0.61
C PRO A 105 -15.24 -2.73 1.18
N GLY A 106 -14.55 -3.87 1.07
CA GLY A 106 -15.01 -5.21 1.41
C GLY A 106 -15.75 -5.91 0.29
N ARG A 107 -15.65 -7.24 0.26
CA ARG A 107 -16.25 -8.11 -0.78
C ARG A 107 -16.84 -9.40 -0.21
N GLY A 108 -17.84 -9.95 -0.91
CA GLY A 108 -18.41 -11.27 -0.67
C GLY A 108 -18.50 -11.72 0.80
N ALA A 109 -17.78 -12.81 1.12
CA ALA A 109 -17.79 -13.49 2.43
C ALA A 109 -17.09 -12.73 3.57
N GLN A 110 -16.34 -11.65 3.27
CA GLN A 110 -15.72 -10.81 4.30
C GLN A 110 -16.75 -9.98 5.08
N ILE A 111 -17.99 -9.90 4.58
CA ILE A 111 -19.06 -9.13 5.19
C ILE A 111 -20.13 -10.07 5.74
N ASN A 112 -20.53 -9.84 7.00
CA ASN A 112 -21.59 -10.61 7.64
C ASN A 112 -22.93 -10.39 6.89
N PRO A 113 -23.50 -11.45 6.28
CA PRO A 113 -24.71 -11.35 5.47
C PRO A 113 -25.96 -10.98 6.27
N LEU A 114 -25.92 -11.06 7.61
CA LEU A 114 -27.04 -10.65 8.47
C LEU A 114 -27.30 -9.14 8.44
N TYR A 115 -26.31 -8.32 8.07
CA TYR A 115 -26.36 -6.86 8.20
C TYR A 115 -26.20 -6.09 6.88
N ARG A 116 -25.74 -6.73 5.80
CA ARG A 116 -25.58 -6.09 4.48
C ARG A 116 -25.95 -7.05 3.35
N ASN A 117 -26.63 -6.52 2.31
CA ASN A 117 -26.96 -7.27 1.10
C ASN A 117 -25.68 -7.63 0.33
N PRO A 118 -25.28 -8.92 0.26
CA PRO A 118 -24.01 -9.33 -0.34
C PRO A 118 -23.90 -8.95 -1.82
N THR A 119 -25.00 -9.02 -2.58
CA THR A 119 -25.02 -8.64 -4.00
C THR A 119 -24.70 -7.17 -4.20
N ARG A 120 -25.18 -6.28 -3.31
CA ARG A 120 -24.89 -4.83 -3.40
C ARG A 120 -23.44 -4.51 -3.05
N VAL A 121 -22.89 -5.20 -2.05
CA VAL A 121 -21.47 -5.06 -1.67
C VAL A 121 -20.59 -5.48 -2.84
N GLU A 122 -20.85 -6.66 -3.41
CA GLU A 122 -20.07 -7.15 -4.54
C GLU A 122 -20.15 -6.20 -5.73
N ALA A 123 -21.34 -5.72 -6.08
CA ALA A 123 -21.51 -4.74 -7.15
C ALA A 123 -20.73 -3.44 -6.90
N ARG A 124 -20.66 -2.98 -5.64
CA ARG A 124 -19.88 -1.80 -5.25
C ARG A 124 -18.38 -2.05 -5.34
N TYR A 125 -17.89 -3.18 -4.82
CA TYR A 125 -16.48 -3.59 -4.94
C TYR A 125 -16.06 -3.65 -6.42
N GLN A 126 -16.86 -4.33 -7.25
CA GLN A 126 -16.61 -4.46 -8.67
C GLN A 126 -16.57 -3.10 -9.38
N ALA A 127 -17.48 -2.19 -9.03
CA ALA A 127 -17.59 -0.89 -9.70
C ALA A 127 -16.54 0.13 -9.26
N LEU A 128 -16.22 0.19 -7.97
CA LEU A 128 -15.42 1.27 -7.39
C LEU A 128 -13.98 0.86 -7.11
N PHE A 129 -13.66 -0.43 -7.05
CA PHE A 129 -12.32 -0.91 -6.73
C PHE A 129 -11.74 -1.76 -7.87
N GLU A 130 -12.43 -2.85 -8.24
CA GLU A 130 -11.91 -3.82 -9.21
C GLU A 130 -11.78 -3.23 -10.63
N ARG A 131 -12.80 -2.53 -11.13
CA ARG A 131 -12.75 -1.91 -12.47
C ARG A 131 -11.67 -0.82 -12.57
N PRO A 132 -11.57 0.14 -11.64
CA PRO A 132 -10.47 1.10 -11.64
C PRO A 132 -9.09 0.45 -11.61
N LEU A 133 -8.93 -0.63 -10.83
CA LEU A 133 -7.69 -1.40 -10.79
C LEU A 133 -7.36 -1.97 -12.19
N GLN A 134 -8.34 -2.65 -12.82
CA GLN A 134 -8.16 -3.24 -14.14
C GLN A 134 -7.83 -2.22 -15.23
N SER A 135 -8.40 -1.00 -15.17
CA SER A 135 -8.05 0.05 -16.14
C SER A 135 -6.59 0.47 -16.02
N VAL A 136 -6.08 0.65 -14.81
CA VAL A 136 -4.70 1.10 -14.57
C VAL A 136 -3.69 0.00 -14.85
N LEU A 137 -4.07 -1.27 -14.63
CA LEU A 137 -3.21 -2.42 -14.91
C LEU A 137 -2.80 -2.55 -16.38
N THR A 138 -3.62 -2.06 -17.32
CA THR A 138 -3.29 -2.14 -18.75
C THR A 138 -2.07 -1.26 -19.07
N ASP A 139 -2.04 -0.05 -18.52
CA ASP A 139 -0.98 0.94 -18.74
C ASP A 139 0.27 0.62 -17.91
N LEU A 140 0.08 0.13 -16.68
CA LEU A 140 1.18 -0.24 -15.77
C LEU A 140 2.01 -1.41 -16.29
N VAL A 141 1.47 -2.26 -17.15
CA VAL A 141 2.20 -3.42 -17.68
C VAL A 141 2.89 -3.10 -19.02
N GLU A 142 2.64 -1.91 -19.59
CA GLU A 142 3.34 -1.49 -20.81
C GLU A 142 4.84 -1.26 -20.54
N PRO A 143 5.73 -1.89 -21.34
CA PRO A 143 7.16 -1.70 -21.24
C PRO A 143 7.56 -0.24 -21.52
N LYS A 144 8.37 0.35 -20.63
CA LYS A 144 9.01 1.66 -20.82
C LYS A 144 10.51 1.51 -20.60
N ASN A 145 11.30 2.42 -21.18
CA ASN A 145 12.76 2.40 -21.03
C ASN A 145 13.19 3.53 -20.11
N ALA A 146 13.59 3.20 -18.88
CA ALA A 146 14.08 4.18 -17.91
C ALA A 146 15.59 4.03 -17.72
N PRO A 147 16.41 4.99 -18.19
CA PRO A 147 17.86 4.90 -18.06
C PRO A 147 18.35 5.05 -16.61
N ARG A 148 17.50 5.47 -15.66
CA ARG A 148 17.83 5.64 -14.25
C ARG A 148 16.91 4.78 -13.39
N SER A 149 17.45 4.25 -12.30
CA SER A 149 16.71 3.47 -11.30
C SER A 149 17.20 3.82 -9.89
N PRO A 150 16.78 4.97 -9.35
CA PRO A 150 17.10 5.40 -7.99
C PRO A 150 16.15 4.70 -6.99
N ILE A 151 16.25 3.37 -6.89
CA ILE A 151 15.30 2.51 -6.17
C ILE A 151 15.19 2.96 -4.71
N ILE A 152 16.31 3.07 -4.00
CA ILE A 152 16.27 3.36 -2.56
C ILE A 152 15.79 4.78 -2.27
N GLU A 153 16.17 5.76 -3.09
CA GLU A 153 15.73 7.14 -2.98
C GLU A 153 14.24 7.26 -3.29
N ALA A 154 13.74 6.49 -4.25
CA ALA A 154 12.32 6.41 -4.54
C ALA A 154 11.54 5.84 -3.34
N LEU A 155 11.97 4.71 -2.76
CA LEU A 155 11.33 4.17 -1.56
C LEU A 155 11.33 5.18 -0.41
N ALA A 156 12.43 5.93 -0.23
CA ALA A 156 12.52 6.97 0.79
C ALA A 156 11.53 8.13 0.54
N ARG A 157 11.38 8.57 -0.72
CA ARG A 157 10.37 9.56 -1.12
C ARG A 157 8.95 9.05 -0.90
N LEU A 158 8.65 7.80 -1.25
CA LEU A 158 7.36 7.18 -0.96
C LEU A 158 7.04 7.22 0.54
N ALA A 159 8.02 6.92 1.39
CA ALA A 159 7.88 6.95 2.84
C ALA A 159 7.73 8.35 3.46
N GLN A 160 7.88 9.42 2.65
CA GLN A 160 7.54 10.79 3.03
C GLN A 160 6.11 11.19 2.65
N ASN A 161 5.40 10.39 1.83
CA ASN A 161 4.01 10.69 1.48
C ASN A 161 3.14 10.64 2.74
N PRO A 162 2.25 11.63 2.97
CA PRO A 162 1.40 11.67 4.17
C PRO A 162 0.57 10.39 4.37
N ASP A 163 0.19 9.73 3.27
CA ASP A 163 -0.58 8.49 3.29
C ASP A 163 0.25 7.24 3.63
N PHE A 164 1.59 7.34 3.65
CA PHE A 164 2.53 6.23 3.87
C PHE A 164 3.66 6.58 4.86
N ASP A 165 3.48 7.66 5.63
CA ASP A 165 4.49 8.13 6.59
C ASP A 165 4.55 7.25 7.85
N ARG A 166 5.36 7.63 8.83
CA ARG A 166 5.56 6.84 10.05
C ARG A 166 4.31 6.69 10.94
N THR A 167 3.26 7.49 10.70
CA THR A 167 1.98 7.39 11.39
C THR A 167 1.06 6.35 10.76
N THR A 168 1.31 5.97 9.50
CA THR A 168 0.58 4.90 8.80
C THR A 168 0.84 3.54 9.46
N PRO A 169 -0.21 2.84 9.95
CA PRO A 169 -0.05 1.48 10.46
C PRO A 169 0.30 0.53 9.31
N GLY A 170 0.98 -0.58 9.58
CA GLY A 170 1.17 -1.65 8.59
C GLY A 170 1.66 -1.17 7.21
N ARG A 171 2.86 -0.60 7.15
CA ARG A 171 3.48 -0.13 5.91
C ARG A 171 4.15 -1.26 5.15
N ASP A 172 3.54 -1.65 4.04
CA ASP A 172 3.99 -2.72 3.16
C ASP A 172 4.30 -2.20 1.77
N ILE A 173 5.46 -2.55 1.25
CA ILE A 173 5.87 -2.28 -0.13
C ILE A 173 6.02 -3.62 -0.84
N VAL A 174 5.32 -3.80 -1.95
CA VAL A 174 5.56 -4.88 -2.91
C VAL A 174 6.38 -4.30 -4.04
N LEU A 175 7.69 -4.55 -4.04
CA LEU A 175 8.63 -4.01 -5.01
C LEU A 175 8.87 -5.03 -6.11
N VAL A 176 8.58 -4.62 -7.35
CA VAL A 176 8.79 -5.41 -8.57
C VAL A 176 9.94 -4.76 -9.33
N SER A 177 11.14 -5.34 -9.28
CA SER A 177 12.36 -4.70 -9.79
C SER A 177 13.45 -5.74 -10.09
N ASP A 178 14.38 -5.39 -10.99
CA ASP A 178 15.64 -6.13 -11.19
C ASP A 178 16.67 -5.87 -10.07
N MET A 179 16.37 -4.93 -9.17
CA MET A 179 17.21 -4.50 -8.05
C MET A 179 18.58 -3.97 -8.49
N LEU A 180 18.71 -3.48 -9.72
CA LEU A 180 19.93 -2.89 -10.26
C LEU A 180 19.86 -1.37 -10.14
N GLN A 181 20.28 -0.86 -8.97
CA GLN A 181 20.38 0.57 -8.72
C GLN A 181 21.18 1.27 -9.83
N ASN A 182 20.64 2.37 -10.34
CA ASN A 182 21.35 3.30 -11.19
C ASN A 182 20.98 4.74 -10.84
N SER A 183 21.72 5.33 -9.91
CA SER A 183 21.54 6.73 -9.49
C SER A 183 22.88 7.41 -9.20
N GLU A 184 22.82 8.67 -8.80
CA GLU A 184 23.99 9.42 -8.35
C GLU A 184 24.57 8.89 -7.03
N LEU A 185 23.74 8.26 -6.19
CA LEU A 185 24.16 7.68 -4.90
C LEU A 185 25.08 6.48 -5.11
N PHE A 186 24.64 5.52 -5.93
CA PHE A 186 25.49 4.47 -6.46
C PHE A 186 24.87 3.88 -7.72
N SER A 187 25.72 3.26 -8.54
CA SER A 187 25.29 2.48 -9.69
C SER A 187 25.90 1.09 -9.62
N VAL A 188 25.09 0.07 -9.90
CA VAL A 188 25.56 -1.30 -10.09
C VAL A 188 26.26 -1.45 -11.45
N TYR A 189 25.96 -0.55 -12.39
CA TYR A 189 26.53 -0.53 -13.72
C TYR A 189 27.94 0.10 -13.69
N GLY A 190 28.96 -0.73 -13.89
CA GLY A 190 30.35 -0.28 -14.04
C GLY A 190 31.36 -1.22 -13.41
N ASN A 191 32.64 -0.96 -13.64
CA ASN A 191 33.75 -1.73 -13.06
C ASN A 191 34.19 -1.22 -11.68
N ALA A 192 33.50 -0.23 -11.12
CA ALA A 192 33.79 0.30 -9.80
C ALA A 192 33.26 -0.66 -8.73
N ARG A 193 34.00 -0.81 -7.64
CA ARG A 193 33.54 -1.55 -6.48
C ARG A 193 32.33 -0.82 -5.87
N LEU A 194 31.25 -1.55 -5.57
CA LEU A 194 30.10 -1.00 -4.86
C LEU A 194 30.58 -0.34 -3.54
N PRO A 195 30.00 0.82 -3.16
CA PRO A 195 30.32 1.47 -1.90
C PRO A 195 29.94 0.58 -0.70
N ASP A 196 30.33 0.96 0.52
CA ASP A 196 29.86 0.24 1.71
C ASP A 196 28.35 0.44 1.87
N PRO A 197 27.53 -0.64 1.97
CA PRO A 197 26.07 -0.52 2.10
C PRO A 197 25.64 0.30 3.33
N ARG A 198 26.44 0.32 4.41
CA ARG A 198 26.14 1.14 5.60
C ARG A 198 26.36 2.62 5.37
N LEU A 199 27.32 2.99 4.51
CA LEU A 199 27.52 4.38 4.12
C LEU A 199 26.38 4.86 3.22
N VAL A 200 25.91 4.00 2.31
CA VAL A 200 24.72 4.28 1.49
C VAL A 200 23.49 4.48 2.38
N ALA A 201 23.25 3.60 3.35
CA ALA A 201 22.15 3.75 4.30
C ALA A 201 22.26 5.05 5.12
N ALA A 202 23.45 5.38 5.64
CA ALA A 202 23.67 6.61 6.39
C ALA A 202 23.41 7.87 5.54
N GLU A 203 23.74 7.83 4.25
CA GLU A 203 23.46 8.93 3.33
C GLU A 203 21.95 9.10 3.08
N ILE A 204 21.22 8.00 2.91
CA ILE A 204 19.75 8.01 2.83
C ILE A 204 19.13 8.57 4.12
N GLU A 205 19.59 8.14 5.30
CA GLU A 205 19.10 8.69 6.57
C GLU A 205 19.44 10.17 6.73
N ARG A 206 20.60 10.63 6.22
CA ARG A 206 21.00 12.03 6.26
C ARG A 206 20.08 12.91 5.42
N GLU A 207 19.64 12.42 4.26
CA GLU A 207 18.81 13.17 3.32
C GLU A 207 17.31 13.07 3.64
N TYR A 208 16.82 11.86 3.93
CA TYR A 208 15.39 11.57 4.07
C TYR A 208 14.94 11.34 5.52
N GLY A 209 15.87 11.21 6.46
CA GLY A 209 15.57 10.82 7.84
C GLY A 209 15.32 9.31 8.00
N ASP A 210 14.77 8.92 9.14
CA ASP A 210 14.43 7.52 9.47
C ASP A 210 13.07 7.08 8.91
N VAL A 211 12.63 7.65 7.78
CA VAL A 211 11.30 7.47 7.20
C VAL A 211 11.00 6.01 6.82
N LEU A 212 12.04 5.27 6.41
CA LEU A 212 11.96 3.86 6.02
C LEU A 212 11.91 2.89 7.21
N ALA A 213 12.20 3.35 8.44
CA ALA A 213 12.27 2.46 9.60
C ALA A 213 10.93 1.77 9.87
N GLY A 214 10.93 0.44 9.94
CA GLY A 214 9.74 -0.38 10.19
C GLY A 214 8.92 -0.74 8.96
N VAL A 215 9.23 -0.19 7.78
CA VAL A 215 8.62 -0.58 6.50
C VAL A 215 8.94 -2.05 6.20
N ARG A 216 7.94 -2.80 5.76
CA ARG A 216 8.10 -4.15 5.22
C ARG A 216 8.19 -4.07 3.72
N VAL A 217 9.24 -4.63 3.13
CA VAL A 217 9.43 -4.67 1.67
C VAL A 217 9.45 -6.12 1.20
N HIS A 218 8.57 -6.44 0.26
CA HIS A 218 8.44 -7.72 -0.40
C HIS A 218 8.97 -7.56 -1.83
N ILE A 219 10.17 -8.07 -2.10
CA ILE A 219 10.83 -7.97 -3.39
C ILE A 219 10.42 -9.15 -4.27
N HIS A 220 9.86 -8.83 -5.42
CA HIS A 220 9.70 -9.73 -6.56
C HIS A 220 10.79 -9.41 -7.57
N LEU A 221 11.86 -10.19 -7.52
CA LEU A 221 13.01 -10.00 -8.38
C LEU A 221 12.64 -10.34 -9.83
N ILE A 222 12.92 -9.42 -10.74
CA ILE A 222 12.85 -9.66 -12.17
C ILE A 222 14.26 -10.05 -12.66
N PRO A 223 14.45 -11.27 -13.18
CA PRO A 223 15.74 -11.66 -13.75
C PRO A 223 16.09 -10.77 -14.93
N ARG A 224 17.34 -10.31 -14.97
CA ARG A 224 17.91 -9.59 -16.10
C ARG A 224 18.98 -10.43 -16.75
N ASP A 225 18.86 -10.60 -18.07
CA ASP A 225 19.80 -11.41 -18.86
C ASP A 225 21.26 -10.96 -18.61
N GLY A 226 22.09 -11.89 -18.15
CA GLY A 226 23.51 -11.67 -17.86
C GLY A 226 23.82 -11.16 -16.44
N TRP A 227 22.80 -10.95 -15.61
CA TRP A 227 22.92 -10.48 -14.22
C TRP A 227 22.37 -11.47 -13.18
N GLU A 228 21.80 -12.60 -13.62
CA GLU A 228 21.04 -13.50 -12.77
C GLU A 228 21.87 -14.04 -11.60
N SER A 229 23.13 -14.38 -11.85
CA SER A 229 24.04 -14.91 -10.82
C SER A 229 24.42 -13.85 -9.77
N GLN A 230 24.54 -12.59 -10.20
CA GLN A 230 24.88 -11.46 -9.34
C GLN A 230 23.66 -11.03 -8.52
N GLN A 231 22.48 -11.02 -9.14
CA GLN A 231 21.20 -10.74 -8.50
C GLN A 231 20.90 -11.76 -7.38
N ALA A 232 21.05 -13.06 -7.66
CA ALA A 232 20.83 -14.14 -6.68
C ALA A 232 21.91 -14.25 -5.58
N GLY A 233 22.97 -13.44 -5.64
CA GLY A 233 24.11 -13.53 -4.73
C GLY A 233 24.49 -12.21 -4.10
N GLY A 234 25.51 -11.56 -4.69
CA GLY A 234 26.14 -10.37 -4.12
C GLY A 234 25.22 -9.17 -4.02
N ILE A 235 24.36 -8.95 -5.02
CA ILE A 235 23.45 -7.79 -5.07
C ILE A 235 22.33 -7.94 -4.04
N GLN A 236 21.73 -9.12 -3.92
CA GLN A 236 20.73 -9.38 -2.88
C GLN A 236 21.32 -9.18 -1.47
N THR A 237 22.51 -9.75 -1.20
CA THR A 237 23.17 -9.59 0.11
C THR A 237 23.50 -8.12 0.40
N TYR A 238 23.89 -7.37 -0.62
CA TYR A 238 24.16 -5.93 -0.53
C TYR A 238 22.89 -5.14 -0.15
N TRP A 239 21.77 -5.39 -0.83
CA TRP A 239 20.49 -4.78 -0.53
C TRP A 239 19.95 -5.13 0.86
N GLN A 240 20.09 -6.39 1.27
CA GLN A 240 19.73 -6.83 2.62
C GLN A 240 20.44 -6.02 3.70
N GLU A 241 21.74 -5.72 3.51
CA GLU A 241 22.50 -4.91 4.46
C GLU A 241 22.04 -3.44 4.47
N ILE A 242 21.68 -2.87 3.30
CA ILE A 242 21.07 -1.53 3.22
C ILE A 242 19.74 -1.50 3.97
N PHE A 243 18.81 -2.39 3.64
CA PHE A 243 17.48 -2.46 4.25
C PHE A 243 17.56 -2.67 5.76
N ARG A 244 18.43 -3.57 6.21
CA ARG A 244 18.68 -3.82 7.64
C ARG A 244 19.22 -2.58 8.34
N SER A 245 20.11 -1.82 7.70
CA SER A 245 20.69 -0.60 8.26
C SER A 245 19.65 0.53 8.37
N LEU A 246 18.70 0.60 7.43
CA LEU A 246 17.58 1.55 7.43
C LEU A 246 16.39 1.13 8.31
N GLY A 247 16.52 0.02 9.05
CA GLY A 247 15.45 -0.51 9.92
C GLY A 247 14.26 -1.10 9.16
N MET A 248 14.42 -1.45 7.88
CA MET A 248 13.41 -2.12 7.07
C MET A 248 13.43 -3.64 7.31
N ARG A 249 12.33 -4.30 6.95
CA ARG A 249 12.24 -5.77 6.93
C ARG A 249 11.98 -6.24 5.52
N ASP A 250 12.93 -6.95 4.95
CA ASP A 250 12.85 -7.43 3.57
C ASP A 250 12.49 -8.92 3.46
N SER A 251 11.91 -9.28 2.33
CA SER A 251 11.72 -10.67 1.90
C SER A 251 11.78 -10.75 0.39
N TRP A 252 12.25 -11.87 -0.15
CA TRP A 252 12.59 -11.99 -1.57
C TRP A 252 11.88 -13.19 -2.19
N SER A 253 11.51 -13.06 -3.47
CA SER A 253 10.93 -14.12 -4.29
C SER A 253 11.25 -13.89 -5.77
N GLY A 254 11.09 -14.92 -6.61
CA GLY A 254 11.41 -14.83 -8.04
C GLY A 254 12.81 -15.32 -8.44
N LEU A 255 13.49 -16.02 -7.53
CA LEU A 255 14.73 -16.76 -7.79
C LEU A 255 14.45 -18.14 -8.39
#